data_AF-A0A316TTH1-F1
#
_entry.id   AF-A0A316TTH1-F1
#
_cell.length_a   1.000
_cell.length_b   1.000
_cell.length_c   1.000
_cell.angle_alpha   90.00
_cell.angle_beta   90.00
_cell.angle_gamma   90.00
#
_symmetry.space_group_name_H-M   'P 1'
#
loop_
_entity.id
_entity.type
_entity.pdbx_description
1 polymer ?
#
loop_
_entity_poly.entity_id
_entity_poly.type
_entity_poly.pdbx_seq_one_letter_code
_entity_poly.pdbx_strand_id
1 'polypeptide(L)'
;MKLVDPSGKEVTSKENKDAGELEKQLSKKMEQMLEPVFNKIKLSGAQVPQEQLMQLSSAAHQMLFNRMIYNLLIKVGIEDLSEILSDDDVEELQTSLSNQLQFVDSSKMQEMMNNQQKNPE
;
A
#
# COMPACT_ATOMS: atom_id res chain seq x y z
N MET A 1 2.25 -14.20 9.79
CA MET A 1 0.94 -14.66 10.29
C MET A 1 0.46 -15.80 9.41
N LYS A 2 -0.04 -16.91 9.99
CA LYS A 2 -0.61 -18.04 9.24
C LYS A 2 -2.12 -17.83 9.16
N LEU A 3 -2.67 -17.70 7.95
CA LEU A 3 -4.12 -17.72 7.74
C LEU A 3 -4.59 -19.16 7.90
N VAL A 4 -5.58 -19.37 8.75
CA VAL A 4 -6.21 -20.67 8.99
C VAL A 4 -7.70 -20.53 8.72
N ASP A 5 -8.30 -21.51 8.06
CA ASP A 5 -9.74 -21.55 7.85
C ASP A 5 -10.49 -21.91 9.16
N PRO A 6 -11.83 -21.82 9.20
CA PRO A 6 -12.62 -22.20 10.38
C PRO A 6 -12.49 -23.67 10.80
N SER A 7 -11.88 -24.53 9.97
CA SER A 7 -11.58 -25.93 10.29
C SER A 7 -10.16 -26.12 10.86
N GLY A 8 -9.39 -25.04 10.99
CA GLY A 8 -8.03 -25.06 11.54
C GLY A 8 -6.96 -25.46 10.53
N LYS A 9 -7.28 -25.54 9.23
CA LYS A 9 -6.31 -25.87 8.19
C LYS A 9 -5.52 -24.63 7.80
N GLU A 10 -4.19 -24.74 7.71
CA GLU A 10 -3.33 -23.68 7.19
C GLU A 10 -3.71 -23.36 5.73
N VAL A 11 -4.28 -22.18 5.53
CA VAL A 11 -4.58 -21.62 4.22
C VAL A 11 -3.36 -20.81 3.80
N THR A 12 -2.44 -21.44 3.09
CA THR A 12 -1.42 -20.69 2.37
C THR A 12 -2.09 -19.94 1.21
N SER A 13 -1.71 -18.68 0.98
CA SER A 13 -2.30 -17.84 -0.10
C SER A 13 -2.22 -18.47 -1.49
N LYS A 14 -1.37 -19.48 -1.68
CA LYS A 14 -1.19 -20.22 -2.95
C LYS A 14 -2.34 -21.18 -3.30
N GLU A 15 -3.17 -21.61 -2.35
CA GLU A 15 -4.26 -22.57 -2.61
C GLU A 15 -5.67 -22.02 -2.34
N ASN A 16 -5.79 -20.79 -1.86
CA ASN A 16 -7.10 -20.20 -1.60
C ASN A 16 -7.76 -19.74 -2.91
N LYS A 17 -8.59 -20.63 -3.48
CA LYS A 17 -9.31 -20.39 -4.73
C LYS A 17 -10.21 -19.15 -4.66
N ASP A 18 -10.82 -18.90 -3.50
CA ASP A 18 -11.72 -17.76 -3.30
C ASP A 18 -10.94 -16.45 -3.28
N ALA A 19 -9.79 -16.42 -2.58
CA ALA A 19 -8.89 -15.28 -2.59
C ALA A 19 -8.36 -15.01 -4.02
N GLY A 20 -7.95 -16.06 -4.75
CA GLY A 20 -7.50 -15.91 -6.13
C GLY A 20 -8.59 -15.41 -7.08
N GLU A 21 -9.86 -15.76 -6.87
CA GLU A 21 -10.97 -15.22 -7.66
C GLU A 21 -11.25 -13.76 -7.32
N LEU A 22 -11.19 -13.38 -6.03
CA LEU A 22 -11.31 -11.99 -5.61
C LEU A 22 -10.17 -11.12 -6.16
N GLU A 23 -8.93 -11.62 -6.20
CA GLU A 23 -7.79 -10.94 -6.82
C GLU A 23 -8.00 -10.70 -8.32
N LYS A 24 -8.54 -11.68 -9.05
CA LYS A 24 -8.91 -11.51 -10.46
C LYS A 24 -10.00 -10.47 -10.64
N GLN A 25 -11.02 -10.46 -9.78
CA GLN A 25 -12.07 -9.46 -9.83
C GLN A 25 -11.53 -8.06 -9.55
N LEU A 26 -10.66 -7.91 -8.55
CA LEU A 26 -9.98 -6.65 -8.26
C LEU A 26 -9.14 -6.17 -9.45
N SER A 27 -8.40 -7.08 -10.09
CA SER A 27 -7.61 -6.78 -11.29
C SER A 27 -8.47 -6.24 -12.43
N LYS A 28 -9.63 -6.88 -12.70
CA LYS A 28 -10.59 -6.38 -13.69
C LYS A 28 -11.15 -5.01 -13.32
N LYS A 29 -11.38 -4.73 -12.03
CA LYS A 29 -11.83 -3.40 -11.58
C LYS A 29 -10.74 -2.33 -11.74
N MET A 30 -9.47 -2.67 -11.50
CA MET A 30 -8.34 -1.78 -11.79
C MET A 30 -8.26 -1.45 -13.28
N GLU A 31 -8.36 -2.47 -14.15
CA GLU A 31 -8.37 -2.28 -15.60
C GLU A 31 -9.51 -1.35 -16.04
N GLN A 32 -10.74 -1.59 -15.57
CA GLN A 32 -11.91 -0.75 -15.86
C GLN A 32 -11.70 0.71 -15.42
N MET A 33 -11.07 0.93 -14.26
CA MET A 33 -10.82 2.27 -13.75
C MET A 33 -9.73 3.01 -14.54
N LEU A 34 -8.71 2.28 -15.00
CA LEU A 34 -7.55 2.86 -15.70
C LEU A 34 -7.76 2.98 -17.21
N GLU A 35 -8.70 2.23 -17.79
CA GLU A 35 -9.00 2.24 -19.22
C GLU A 35 -9.19 3.65 -19.80
N PRO A 36 -9.96 4.58 -19.18
CA PRO A 36 -10.11 5.94 -19.70
C PRO A 36 -8.79 6.73 -19.73
N VAL A 37 -7.92 6.50 -18.75
CA VAL A 37 -6.60 7.15 -18.66
C VAL A 37 -5.69 6.61 -19.75
N PHE A 38 -5.64 5.28 -19.92
CA PHE A 38 -4.85 4.67 -20.98
C PHE A 38 -5.34 5.05 -22.37
N ASN A 39 -6.66 5.18 -22.58
CA ASN A 39 -7.20 5.63 -23.86
C ASN A 39 -6.76 7.07 -24.18
N LYS A 40 -6.78 7.98 -23.21
CA LYS A 40 -6.25 9.35 -23.39
C LYS A 40 -4.76 9.36 -23.73
N ILE A 41 -3.97 8.56 -23.02
CA ILE A 41 -2.53 8.39 -23.28
C ILE A 41 -2.30 7.92 -24.72
N LYS A 42 -2.98 6.85 -25.13
CA LYS A 42 -2.88 6.29 -26.50
C LYS A 42 -3.25 7.32 -27.56
N LEU A 43 -4.37 8.04 -27.37
CA LEU A 43 -4.83 9.07 -28.31
C LEU A 43 -3.87 10.27 -28.40
N SER A 44 -3.16 10.58 -27.33
CA SER A 44 -2.18 11.68 -27.31
C SER A 44 -0.87 11.35 -28.04
N GLY A 45 -0.64 10.08 -28.40
CA GLY A 45 0.62 9.62 -28.97
C GLY A 45 1.83 9.69 -28.02
N ALA A 46 1.61 10.06 -26.76
CA ALA A 46 2.66 10.16 -25.75
C ALA A 46 3.15 8.77 -25.34
N GLN A 47 4.48 8.60 -25.26
CA GLN A 47 5.09 7.47 -24.58
C GLN A 47 5.13 7.76 -23.10
N VAL A 48 4.43 6.95 -22.31
CA VAL A 48 4.45 7.06 -20.85
C VAL A 48 5.56 6.15 -20.31
N PRO A 49 6.51 6.70 -19.55
CA PRO A 49 7.55 5.92 -18.89
C PRO A 49 6.97 4.78 -18.05
N GLN A 50 7.64 3.63 -18.02
CA GLN A 50 7.19 2.46 -17.26
C GLN A 50 6.98 2.77 -15.76
N GLU A 51 7.82 3.64 -15.19
CA GLU A 51 7.68 4.08 -13.80
C GLU A 51 6.35 4.80 -13.56
N GLN A 52 5.92 5.67 -14.47
CA GLN A 52 4.64 6.36 -14.36
C GLN A 52 3.46 5.40 -14.53
N LEU A 53 3.58 4.38 -15.38
CA LEU A 53 2.57 3.32 -15.49
C LEU A 53 2.44 2.52 -14.19
N MET A 54 3.57 2.21 -13.54
CA MET A 54 3.59 1.55 -12.24
C MET A 54 2.96 2.42 -11.15
N GLN A 55 3.31 3.71 -11.09
CA GLN A 55 2.71 4.66 -10.16
C GLN A 55 1.20 4.78 -10.35
N LEU A 56 0.73 4.84 -11.61
CA LEU A 56 -0.69 4.89 -11.94
C LEU A 56 -1.42 3.62 -11.47
N SER A 57 -0.82 2.45 -11.69
CA SER A 57 -1.36 1.16 -11.21
C SER A 57 -1.40 1.09 -9.68
N SER A 58 -0.35 1.54 -9.00
CA SER A 58 -0.29 1.59 -7.54
C SER A 58 -1.34 2.54 -6.95
N ALA A 59 -1.49 3.73 -7.54
CA ALA A 59 -2.53 4.68 -7.14
C ALA A 59 -3.93 4.10 -7.34
N ALA A 60 -4.17 3.43 -8.47
CA ALA A 60 -5.43 2.76 -8.74
C ALA A 60 -5.75 1.67 -7.71
N HIS A 61 -4.75 0.86 -7.37
CA HIS A 61 -4.88 -0.15 -6.33
C HIS A 61 -5.25 0.48 -4.99
N GLN A 62 -4.53 1.54 -4.58
CA GLN A 62 -4.79 2.24 -3.32
C GLN A 62 -6.21 2.82 -3.25
N MET A 63 -6.70 3.43 -4.35
CA MET A 63 -8.05 3.98 -4.40
C MET A 63 -9.12 2.91 -4.23
N LEU A 64 -8.98 1.78 -4.93
CA LEU A 64 -9.92 0.66 -4.80
C LEU A 64 -9.82 0.01 -3.41
N PHE A 65 -8.62 -0.15 -2.88
CA PHE A 65 -8.39 -0.66 -1.54
C PHE A 65 -9.09 0.20 -0.48
N ASN A 66 -8.85 1.51 -0.49
CA ASN A 66 -9.51 2.45 0.42
C ASN A 66 -11.04 2.37 0.29
N ARG A 67 -11.57 2.22 -0.93
CA ARG A 67 -13.01 2.06 -1.15
C ARG A 67 -13.54 0.73 -0.61
N MET A 68 -12.78 -0.36 -0.72
CA MET A 68 -13.14 -1.66 -0.14
C MET A 68 -13.17 -1.58 1.39
N ILE A 69 -12.16 -0.97 2.01
CA ILE A 69 -12.13 -0.77 3.47
C ILE A 69 -13.33 0.07 3.91
N TYR A 70 -13.58 1.22 3.27
CA TYR A 70 -14.77 2.03 3.56
C TYR A 70 -16.07 1.22 3.49
N ASN A 71 -16.27 0.45 2.41
CA ASN A 71 -17.46 -0.38 2.26
C ASN A 71 -17.54 -1.47 3.34
N LEU A 72 -16.41 -2.03 3.77
CA LEU A 72 -16.36 -3.01 4.84
C LEU A 72 -16.77 -2.38 6.18
N LEU A 73 -16.22 -1.22 6.52
CA LEU A 73 -16.54 -0.48 7.75
C LEU A 73 -18.04 -0.17 7.84
N ILE A 74 -18.64 0.31 6.75
CA ILE A 74 -20.09 0.53 6.66
C ILE A 74 -20.87 -0.79 6.86
N LYS A 75 -20.41 -1.89 6.26
CA LYS A 75 -21.09 -3.20 6.37
C LYS A 75 -21.04 -3.78 7.78
N VAL A 76 -19.98 -3.51 8.55
CA VAL A 76 -19.84 -3.97 9.93
C VAL A 76 -20.44 -2.99 10.94
N GLY A 77 -20.98 -1.86 10.49
CA GLY A 77 -21.70 -0.90 11.33
C GLY A 77 -20.81 0.08 12.10
N ILE A 78 -19.59 0.31 11.63
CA ILE A 78 -18.70 1.33 12.22
C ILE A 78 -19.21 2.71 11.79
N GLU A 79 -19.46 3.58 12.78
CA GLU A 79 -19.94 4.94 12.56
C GLU A 79 -18.84 5.98 12.83
N ASP A 80 -17.89 5.66 13.72
CA ASP A 80 -16.73 6.50 14.05
C ASP A 80 -15.40 5.78 13.72
N LEU A 81 -14.48 6.49 13.07
CA LEU A 81 -13.15 5.96 12.75
C LEU A 81 -12.31 5.72 14.00
N SER A 82 -12.57 6.43 15.11
CA SER A 82 -11.86 6.19 16.37
C SER A 82 -12.11 4.79 16.94
N GLU A 83 -13.15 4.09 16.48
CA GLU A 83 -13.43 2.69 16.85
C GLU A 83 -12.43 1.69 16.25
N ILE A 84 -11.73 2.07 15.19
CA ILE A 84 -10.83 1.21 14.43
C ILE A 84 -9.40 1.75 14.30
N LEU A 85 -9.22 3.06 14.48
CA LEU A 85 -7.96 3.76 14.36
C LEU A 85 -7.84 4.75 15.52
N SER A 86 -7.06 4.39 16.52
CA SER A 86 -6.81 5.22 17.69
C SER A 86 -5.76 6.29 17.40
N ASP A 87 -5.68 7.31 18.26
CA ASP A 87 -4.62 8.32 18.19
C ASP A 87 -3.23 7.69 18.36
N ASP A 88 -3.10 6.67 19.22
CA ASP A 88 -1.86 5.91 19.41
C ASP A 88 -1.42 5.21 18.11
N ASP A 89 -2.35 4.61 17.36
CA ASP A 89 -2.06 3.99 16.06
C ASP A 89 -1.51 5.04 15.06
N VAL A 90 -2.09 6.24 15.09
CA VAL A 90 -1.64 7.35 14.23
C VAL A 90 -0.23 7.81 14.63
N GLU A 91 0.07 7.93 15.92
CA GLU A 91 1.40 8.29 16.41
C GLU A 91 2.47 7.24 16.06
N GLU A 92 2.14 5.96 16.18
CA GLU A 92 3.04 4.86 15.79
C GLU A 92 3.33 4.90 14.29
N LEU A 93 2.31 5.11 13.46
CA LEU A 93 2.45 5.22 12.01
C LEU A 93 3.25 6.48 11.61
N GLN A 94 3.05 7.61 12.29
CA GLN A 94 3.85 8.82 12.07
C GLN A 94 5.32 8.61 12.42
N THR A 95 5.60 7.92 13.52
CA THR A 95 6.95 7.57 13.93
C THR A 95 7.61 6.64 12.91
N SER A 96 6.88 5.61 12.47
CA SER A 96 7.33 4.67 11.45
C SER A 96 7.64 5.37 10.11
N LEU A 97 6.76 6.28 9.68
CA LEU A 97 6.97 7.09 8.47
C LEU A 97 8.18 8.01 8.59
N SER A 98 8.33 8.68 9.75
CA SER A 98 9.46 9.57 10.01
C SER A 98 10.79 8.83 9.94
N ASN A 99 10.86 7.63 10.54
CA ASN A 99 12.05 6.79 10.46
C ASN A 99 12.36 6.38 9.02
N GLN A 100 11.35 5.97 8.25
CA GLN A 100 11.54 5.64 6.82
C GLN A 100 12.09 6.83 6.02
N LEU A 101 11.57 8.05 6.25
CA LEU A 101 12.05 9.25 5.57
C LEU A 101 13.47 9.66 6.00
N GLN A 102 13.82 9.49 7.29
CA GLN A 102 15.19 9.75 7.77
C GLN A 102 16.22 8.82 7.13
N PHE A 103 15.86 7.57 6.82
CA PHE A 103 16.73 6.66 6.07
C PHE A 103 16.89 7.06 4.59
N VAL A 104 15.89 7.71 4.00
CA VAL A 104 15.95 8.22 2.62
C VAL A 104 16.85 9.47 2.53
N ASP A 105 16.92 10.26 3.61
CA ASP A 105 17.85 11.39 3.74
C ASP A 105 19.28 10.93 4.13
N SER A 106 19.90 10.21 3.20
CA SER A 106 21.28 9.69 3.28
C SER A 106 22.36 10.76 3.51
N SER A 107 22.00 12.05 3.40
CA SER A 107 22.83 13.21 3.75
C SER A 107 23.27 13.22 5.22
N LYS A 108 22.42 12.77 6.15
CA LYS A 108 22.69 12.84 7.60
C LYS A 108 23.44 11.64 8.14
N MET A 109 23.35 10.48 7.49
CA MET A 109 24.07 9.27 7.92
C MET A 109 25.58 9.38 7.66
N GLN A 110 25.98 10.17 6.65
CA GLN A 110 27.39 10.41 6.34
C GLN A 110 28.06 11.38 7.34
N GLU A 111 27.31 12.29 7.97
CA GLU A 111 27.82 13.13 9.06
C GLU A 111 28.03 12.36 10.37
N MET A 112 27.18 11.38 10.70
CA MET A 112 27.38 10.52 11.88
C MET A 112 28.60 9.59 11.75
N MET A 113 28.88 9.04 10.55
CA MET A 113 30.10 8.24 10.33
C MET A 113 31.38 9.07 10.38
N ASN A 114 31.35 10.34 9.94
CA ASN A 114 32.53 11.22 10.01
C ASN A 114 32.86 11.68 11.44
N ASN A 115 31.87 11.79 12.33
CA ASN A 115 32.10 12.18 13.72
C ASN A 115 32.59 11.01 14.62
N GLN A 116 32.38 9.74 14.23
CA GLN A 116 32.99 8.60 14.94
C GLN A 116 34.47 8.36 14.58
N GLN A 117 34.98 8.90 13.46
CA GLN A 117 36.41 8.81 13.11
C GLN A 117 37.29 9.90 13.76
N LYS A 118 36.70 10.92 14.38
CA LYS A 118 37.46 12.04 14.99
C LYS A 118 37.75 11.88 16.48
N ASN A 119 37.35 10.79 17.11
CA ASN A 119 37.71 10.50 18.50
C ASN A 119 38.25 9.07 18.67
N PRO A 120 39.47 8.78 18.19
CA PRO A 120 40.25 7.68 18.72
C PRO A 120 40.88 8.16 20.04
N GLU A 121 40.40 7.64 21.17
CA GLU A 121 41.27 7.44 22.33
C GLU A 121 42.02 6.11 22.16
#